data_AF-A0A2X3J7E5-F1
#
_entry.id   AF-A0A2X3J7E5-F1
#
_cell.length_a   1.000
_cell.length_b   1.000
_cell.length_c   1.000
_cell.angle_alpha   90.00
_cell.angle_beta   90.00
_cell.angle_gamma   90.00
#
_symmetry.space_group_name_H-M   'P 1'
#
loop_
_entity.id
_entity.type
_entity.pdbx_description
1 polymer ?
#
loop_
_entity_poly.entity_id
_entity_poly.type
_entity_poly.pdbx_seq_one_letter_code
_entity_poly.pdbx_strand_id
1 'polypeptide(L)'
;MTRSADAQDNQLGGLLLREMLKDDHTNIRVLSLLAFNAFERQNYREAIGAWEIMLKVLPANDQRRAVIERSIDQARAQTEPGTTESADKQ
;
A
#
# COMPACT_ATOMS: atom_id res chain seq x y z
N MET A 1 0.34 -30.92 -13.21
CA MET A 1 0.03 -29.49 -12.97
C MET A 1 1.15 -28.96 -12.09
N THR A 2 2.14 -28.28 -12.66
CA THR A 2 3.36 -27.90 -11.92
C THR A 2 3.33 -26.40 -11.66
N ARG A 3 3.08 -26.06 -10.39
CA ARG A 3 2.99 -24.74 -9.76
C ARG A 3 4.39 -24.12 -9.62
N SER A 4 5.06 -23.83 -10.74
CA SER A 4 6.45 -23.37 -10.72
C SER A 4 6.72 -22.15 -11.63
N ALA A 5 5.69 -21.42 -12.03
CA ALA A 5 5.83 -20.16 -12.75
C ALA A 5 5.79 -18.92 -11.82
N ASP A 6 5.23 -19.02 -10.61
CA ASP A 6 4.93 -17.81 -9.81
C ASP A 6 6.13 -17.12 -9.17
N ALA A 7 7.16 -17.86 -8.72
CA ALA A 7 8.21 -17.26 -7.91
C ALA A 7 9.26 -16.50 -8.76
N GLN A 8 9.67 -17.08 -9.89
CA GLN A 8 10.71 -16.48 -10.73
C GLN A 8 10.16 -15.36 -11.62
N ASP A 9 8.93 -15.47 -12.12
CA ASP A 9 8.26 -14.36 -12.81
C ASP A 9 8.02 -13.18 -11.85
N ASN A 10 7.70 -13.45 -10.58
CA ASN A 10 7.59 -12.37 -9.58
C ASN A 10 8.94 -11.68 -9.33
N GLN A 11 10.06 -12.40 -9.41
CA GLN A 11 11.39 -11.81 -9.24
C GLN A 11 11.84 -10.98 -10.46
N LEU A 12 11.60 -11.47 -11.67
CA LEU A 12 11.88 -10.73 -12.91
C LEU A 12 10.97 -9.51 -13.04
N GLY A 13 9.69 -9.65 -12.71
CA GLY A 13 8.74 -8.53 -12.61
C GLY A 13 9.19 -7.49 -11.59
N GLY A 14 9.69 -7.92 -10.43
CA GLY A 14 10.23 -7.02 -9.40
C GLY A 14 11.48 -6.25 -9.82
N LEU A 15 12.31 -6.77 -10.73
CA LEU A 15 13.48 -6.08 -11.27
C LEU A 15 13.10 -5.05 -12.34
N LEU A 16 12.18 -5.40 -13.25
CA LEU A 16 11.68 -4.51 -14.30
C LEU A 16 10.96 -3.28 -13.71
N LEU A 17 10.30 -3.46 -12.56
CA LEU A 17 9.63 -2.38 -11.81
C LEU A 17 10.57 -1.40 -11.13
N ARG A 18 11.77 -1.85 -10.77
CA ARG A 18 12.80 -1.01 -10.15
C ARG A 18 13.56 -0.16 -11.18
N GLU A 19 13.67 -0.64 -12.42
CA GLU A 19 14.15 0.15 -13.56
C GLU A 19 13.18 1.29 -13.92
N MET A 20 11.88 0.99 -14.02
CA MET A 20 10.86 1.98 -14.39
C MET A 20 10.62 3.07 -13.32
N LEU A 21 11.09 2.83 -12.10
CA LEU A 21 11.06 3.76 -10.96
C LEU A 21 12.10 4.86 -11.02
N LYS A 22 13.24 4.60 -11.68
CA LYS A 22 14.33 5.56 -11.79
C LYS A 22 14.03 6.68 -12.79
N ASP A 23 13.12 6.41 -13.72
CA ASP A 23 12.64 7.39 -14.70
C ASP A 23 11.49 8.25 -14.14
N ASP A 24 10.66 7.67 -13.26
CA ASP A 24 9.43 8.29 -12.77
C ASP A 24 9.31 8.14 -11.24
N HIS A 25 9.73 9.18 -10.52
CA HIS A 25 9.69 9.30 -9.05
C HIS A 25 8.25 9.29 -8.47
N THR A 26 7.27 9.14 -9.35
CA THR A 26 5.83 9.10 -9.12
C THR A 26 5.23 7.74 -9.45
N ASN A 27 6.03 6.67 -9.47
CA ASN A 27 5.56 5.33 -9.74
C ASN A 27 4.60 4.84 -8.63
N ILE A 28 3.30 4.97 -8.91
CA ILE A 28 2.19 4.57 -8.06
C ILE A 28 2.34 3.13 -7.56
N ARG A 29 2.94 2.22 -8.34
CA ARG A 29 3.13 0.82 -7.92
C ARG A 29 4.06 0.71 -6.72
N VAL A 30 5.08 1.55 -6.65
CA VAL A 30 6.08 1.49 -5.58
C VAL A 30 5.60 2.18 -4.33
N LEU A 31 4.88 3.30 -4.50
CA LEU A 31 4.15 3.89 -3.40
C LEU A 31 3.12 2.90 -2.82
N SER A 32 2.47 2.11 -3.68
CA SER A 32 1.53 1.06 -3.23
C SER A 32 2.24 -0.01 -2.40
N LEU A 33 3.37 -0.54 -2.88
CA LEU A 33 4.15 -1.56 -2.17
C LEU A 33 4.72 -1.04 -0.85
N LEU A 34 5.24 0.20 -0.84
CA LEU A 34 5.75 0.86 0.36
C LEU A 34 4.64 0.98 1.41
N ALA A 35 3.48 1.50 1.00
CA ALA A 35 2.35 1.69 1.88
C ALA A 35 1.83 0.36 2.44
N PHE A 36 1.75 -0.68 1.59
CA PHE A 36 1.33 -2.01 2.00
C PHE A 36 2.32 -2.61 3.02
N ASN A 37 3.62 -2.54 2.74
CA ASN A 37 4.64 -3.04 3.65
C ASN A 37 4.61 -2.31 5.00
N ALA A 38 4.43 -0.99 4.99
CA ALA A 38 4.29 -0.21 6.21
C ALA A 38 3.03 -0.60 7.00
N PHE A 39 1.90 -0.81 6.32
CA PHE A 39 0.65 -1.24 6.94
C PHE A 39 0.77 -2.62 7.60
N GLU A 40 1.37 -3.59 6.90
CA GLU A 40 1.59 -4.93 7.45
C GLU A 40 2.51 -4.94 8.69
N ARG A 41 3.42 -3.97 8.78
CA ARG A 41 4.32 -3.79 9.92
C ARG A 41 3.71 -2.95 11.04
N GLN A 42 2.40 -2.67 10.97
CA GLN A 42 1.67 -1.79 11.87
C GLN A 42 2.22 -0.36 11.92
N ASN A 43 3.05 0.01 10.94
CA ASN A 43 3.57 1.36 10.75
C ASN A 43 2.57 2.19 9.94
N TYR A 44 1.36 2.31 10.48
CA TYR A 44 0.23 2.95 9.81
C TYR A 44 0.50 4.42 9.44
N ARG A 45 1.32 5.14 10.23
CA ARG A 45 1.70 6.53 9.91
C ARG A 45 2.46 6.63 8.59
N GLU A 46 3.41 5.72 8.36
CA GLU A 46 4.18 5.66 7.11
C GLU A 46 3.31 5.17 5.95
N ALA A 47 2.41 4.21 6.20
CA ALA A 47 1.44 3.75 5.21
C ALA A 47 0.54 4.88 4.70
N ILE A 48 -0.02 5.66 5.63
CA ILE A 48 -0.86 6.82 5.32
C ILE A 48 -0.09 7.84 4.49
N GLY A 49 1.15 8.18 4.88
CA GLY A 49 1.96 9.14 4.14
C GLY A 49 2.21 8.73 2.68
N ALA A 50 2.51 7.45 2.45
CA ALA A 50 2.69 6.91 1.10
C ALA A 50 1.39 6.97 0.27
N TRP A 51 0.24 6.60 0.85
CA TRP A 51 -1.06 6.69 0.22
C TRP A 51 -1.49 8.13 -0.09
N GLU A 52 -1.21 9.09 0.78
CA GLU A 52 -1.49 10.52 0.52
C GLU A 52 -0.68 11.05 -0.66
N ILE A 53 0.58 10.64 -0.81
CA ILE A 53 1.39 10.97 -1.98
C ILE A 53 0.75 10.36 -3.24
N MET A 54 0.27 9.11 -3.19
CA MET A 54 -0.42 8.50 -4.31
C MET A 54 -1.66 9.28 -4.74
N LEU A 55 -2.47 9.78 -3.80
CA LEU A 55 -3.66 10.58 -4.13
C LEU A 55 -3.30 11.91 -4.81
N LYS A 56 -2.17 12.52 -4.45
CA LYS A 56 -1.67 13.74 -5.09
C LYS A 56 -1.21 13.52 -6.53
N VAL A 57 -0.73 12.32 -6.84
CA VAL A 57 -0.16 11.95 -8.14
C VAL A 57 -1.24 11.37 -9.06
N LEU A 58 -2.21 10.64 -8.50
CA LEU A 58 -3.29 10.03 -9.28
C LEU A 58 -4.27 11.08 -9.82
N PRO A 59 -4.71 10.95 -11.10
CA PRO A 59 -5.70 11.84 -11.66
C PRO A 59 -7.05 11.68 -10.95
N ALA A 60 -7.85 12.75 -10.93
CA ALA A 60 -9.06 12.82 -10.11
C ALA A 60 -10.11 11.74 -10.41
N ASN A 61 -10.16 11.24 -11.66
CA ASN A 61 -11.07 10.18 -12.11
C ASN A 61 -10.50 8.76 -11.96
N ASP A 62 -9.33 8.56 -11.35
CA ASP A 62 -8.74 7.23 -11.20
C ASP A 62 -9.49 6.41 -10.14
N GLN A 63 -9.95 5.21 -10.54
CA GLN A 63 -10.68 4.30 -9.66
C GLN A 63 -9.87 3.86 -8.43
N ARG A 64 -8.54 3.88 -8.51
CA ARG A 64 -7.65 3.51 -7.39
C ARG A 64 -7.71 4.50 -6.24
N ARG A 65 -8.07 5.78 -6.49
CA ARG A 65 -8.20 6.79 -5.43
C ARG A 65 -9.17 6.35 -4.35
N ALA A 66 -10.33 5.82 -4.73
CA ALA A 66 -11.35 5.34 -3.79
C ALA A 66 -10.82 4.20 -2.90
N VAL A 67 -9.96 3.33 -3.43
CA VAL A 67 -9.34 2.24 -2.64
C VAL A 67 -8.32 2.82 -1.67
N ILE A 68 -7.47 3.74 -2.13
CA ILE A 68 -6.42 4.38 -1.33
C ILE A 68 -7.01 5.21 -0.18
N GLU A 69 -8.08 5.96 -0.45
CA GLU A 69 -8.82 6.72 0.57
C GLU A 69 -9.36 5.81 1.68
N ARG A 70 -9.95 4.67 1.31
CA ARG A 70 -10.41 3.65 2.28
C ARG A 70 -9.26 3.05 3.08
N SER A 71 -8.12 2.77 2.43
CA SER A 71 -6.94 2.24 3.12
C SER A 71 -6.39 3.24 4.13
N ILE A 72 -6.33 4.54 3.79
CA ILE A 72 -5.95 5.61 4.71
C ILE A 72 -6.89 5.64 5.91
N ASP A 73 -8.20 5.59 5.68
CA ASP A 73 -9.22 5.58 6.74
C ASP A 73 -9.01 4.40 7.71
N GLN A 74 -8.78 3.19 7.17
CA GLN A 74 -8.48 2.00 7.96
C GLN A 74 -7.19 2.15 8.79
N ALA A 75 -6.10 2.64 8.20
CA ALA A 75 -4.85 2.86 8.94
C ALA A 75 -4.97 3.97 10.00
N ARG A 76 -5.80 4.98 9.75
CA ARG A 76 -6.12 6.02 10.74
C ARG A 76 -6.86 5.42 11.93
N ALA A 77 -7.88 4.60 11.69
CA ALA A 77 -8.59 3.87 12.74
C ALA A 77 -7.66 2.98 13.59
N GLN A 78 -6.63 2.38 12.97
CA GLN A 78 -5.63 1.56 13.69
C GLN A 78 -4.55 2.38 14.41
N THR A 79 -4.37 3.66 14.07
CA THR A 79 -3.43 4.56 14.77
C THR A 79 -4.04 5.29 15.94
N GLU A 80 -5.37 5.29 16.09
CA GLU A 80 -6.05 5.80 17.27
C GLU A 80 -6.00 4.74 18.39
N PRO A 81 -5.21 4.96 19.46
CA PRO A 81 -5.19 4.03 20.59
C PRO A 81 -6.48 4.22 21.40
N GLY A 82 -7.56 3.50 21.05
CA GLY A 82 -8.80 3.57 21.84
C GLY A 82 -10.05 2.89 21.34
N THR A 83 -10.10 2.22 20.18
CA THR A 83 -11.39 1.69 19.67
C THR A 83 -11.39 0.23 19.22
N THR A 84 -10.25 -0.45 19.26
CA THR A 84 -10.22 -1.91 19.09
C THR A 84 -10.03 -2.57 20.46
N GLU A 85 -11.14 -2.99 21.05
CA GLU A 85 -11.22 -4.08 22.04
C GLU A 85 -10.92 -3.77 23.53
N SER A 86 -11.81 -2.99 24.17
CA SER A 86 -12.18 -3.18 25.60
C SER A 86 -13.57 -3.83 25.74
N ALA A 87 -13.99 -4.61 24.74
CA ALA A 87 -15.30 -5.23 24.69
C ALA A 87 -15.23 -6.68 24.20
N ASP A 88 -14.46 -7.51 24.92
CA ASP A 88 -14.96 -8.85 25.23
C ASP A 88 -14.52 -9.22 26.64
N LYS A 89 -15.41 -8.88 27.57
CA LYS A 89 -15.38 -9.24 28.96
C LYS A 89 -16.45 -10.31 29.13
N GLN A 90 -16.12 -11.59 28.99
CA GLN A 90 -16.78 -12.66 29.74
C GLN A 90 -15.96 -13.95 29.78
#